data_AF-A0A336N9M1-F1
#
_entry.id   AF-A0A336N9M1-F1
#
_cell.length_a   1.000
_cell.length_b   1.000
_cell.length_c   1.000
_cell.angle_alpha   90.00
_cell.angle_beta   90.00
_cell.angle_gamma   90.00
#
_symmetry.space_group_name_H-M   'P 1'
#
loop_
_entity.id
_entity.type
_entity.pdbx_description
1 polymer ?
#
loop_
_entity_poly.entity_id
_entity_poly.type
_entity_poly.pdbx_seq_one_letter_code
_entity_poly.pdbx_strand_id
1 'polypeptide(L)' 'MKTLFLTSYFAGVENLFRNFIQEQTLAKQVLFIPTAGNVEHYVDYIDEAKYLFQTLGFSVDILDIANTSEVVVKEK' A
#
# COMPACT_ATOMS: atom_id res chain seq x y z
N MET A 1 -11.02 2.98 -16.42
CA MET A 1 -11.53 1.77 -15.71
C MET A 1 -11.04 1.84 -14.27
N LYS A 2 -11.85 1.46 -13.27
CA LYS A 2 -11.40 1.41 -11.87
C LYS A 2 -10.78 0.05 -11.61
N THR A 3 -9.55 0.02 -11.09
CA THR A 3 -8.83 -1.21 -10.75
C THR A 3 -8.66 -1.25 -9.24
N LEU A 4 -9.18 -2.28 -8.59
CA LEU A 4 -9.22 -2.38 -7.13
C LEU A 4 -8.83 -3.80 -6.70
N PHE A 5 -7.94 -3.90 -5.72
CA PHE A 5 -7.61 -5.14 -5.01
C PHE A 5 -7.96 -4.95 -3.54
N LEU A 6 -8.95 -5.69 -3.05
CA LEU A 6 -9.41 -5.62 -1.67
C LEU A 6 -9.05 -6.91 -0.96
N THR A 7 -8.50 -6.81 0.25
CA THR A 7 -8.11 -7.97 1.07
C THR A 7 -8.22 -7.62 2.55
N SER A 8 -8.51 -8.63 3.37
CA SER A 8 -8.52 -8.51 4.83
C SER A 8 -7.11 -8.42 5.43
N TYR A 9 -6.13 -9.04 4.78
CA TYR A 9 -4.74 -9.07 5.24
C TYR A 9 -3.79 -9.22 4.05
N PHE A 10 -3.07 -8.15 3.73
CA PHE A 10 -2.31 -8.06 2.47
C PHE A 10 -1.14 -9.03 2.39
N ALA A 11 -0.34 -9.14 3.46
CA ALA A 11 0.81 -10.04 3.48
C ALA A 11 0.41 -11.52 3.34
N GLY A 12 -0.79 -11.90 3.80
CA GLY A 12 -1.30 -13.27 3.67
C GLY A 12 -1.83 -13.65 2.29
N VAL A 13 -1.90 -12.72 1.33
CA VAL A 13 -2.48 -12.97 0.01
C VAL A 13 -1.53 -12.64 -1.16
N GLU A 14 -0.21 -12.72 -0.93
CA GLU A 14 0.82 -12.42 -1.93
C GLU A 14 0.54 -13.05 -3.30
N ASN A 15 0.24 -14.35 -3.34
CA ASN A 15 0.00 -15.06 -4.61
C ASN A 15 -1.21 -14.50 -5.38
N LEU A 16 -2.27 -14.12 -4.66
CA LEU A 16 -3.45 -13.51 -5.28
C LEU A 16 -3.11 -12.12 -5.83
N PHE A 17 -2.32 -11.34 -5.10
CA PHE A 17 -1.88 -10.03 -5.55
C PHE A 17 -0.95 -10.12 -6.76
N ARG A 18 0.01 -11.06 -6.78
CA ARG A 18 0.89 -11.33 -7.93
C ARG A 18 0.09 -11.63 -9.19
N ASN A 19 -0.92 -12.50 -9.10
CA ASN A 19 -1.79 -12.82 -10.23
C ASN A 19 -2.60 -11.60 -10.67
N PHE A 20 -3.11 -10.81 -9.71
CA PHE A 20 -3.88 -9.60 -10.00
C PHE A 20 -3.07 -8.55 -10.78
N ILE A 21 -1.78 -8.37 -10.44
CA ILE A 21 -0.92 -7.38 -11.11
C ILE A 21 -0.24 -7.93 -12.38
N GLN A 22 -0.28 -9.23 -12.64
CA GLN A 22 0.44 -9.86 -13.76
C GLN A 22 0.00 -9.31 -15.12
N GLU A 23 -1.29 -9.00 -15.27
CA GLU A 23 -1.86 -8.45 -16.50
C GLU A 23 -1.73 -6.91 -16.59
N GLN A 24 -1.17 -6.28 -15.57
CA GLN A 24 -1.11 -4.82 -15.45
C GLN A 24 0.31 -4.30 -15.72
N THR A 25 0.41 -3.26 -16.55
CA THR A 25 1.65 -2.49 -16.67
C THR A 25 1.68 -1.43 -15.57
N LEU A 26 2.20 -1.81 -14.40
CA LEU A 26 2.30 -0.91 -13.25
C LEU A 26 3.68 -0.26 -13.18
N ALA A 27 3.71 1.04 -12.87
CA ALA A 27 4.90 1.65 -12.31
C ALA A 27 5.26 0.91 -11.01
N LYS A 28 6.53 0.55 -10.82
CA LYS A 28 7.01 -0.13 -9.62
C LYS A 28 7.15 0.84 -8.44
N GLN A 29 6.10 1.63 -8.20
CA GLN A 29 5.99 2.63 -7.14
C GLN A 29 4.62 2.52 -6.49
N VAL A 30 4.61 2.55 -5.16
CA VAL A 30 3.40 2.51 -4.33
C VAL A 30 3.44 3.70 -3.38
N LEU A 31 2.37 4.50 -3.41
CA LEU A 31 2.08 5.45 -2.34
C LEU A 31 1.31 4.69 -1.25
N PHE A 32 1.92 4.55 -0.09
CA PHE A 32 1.42 3.77 1.03
C PHE A 32 0.83 4.71 2.10
N ILE A 33 -0.45 4.54 2.43
CA ILE A 33 -1.18 5.39 3.37
C ILE A 33 -1.44 4.60 4.67
N PRO A 34 -0.59 4.70 5.70
CA PRO A 34 -0.71 3.94 6.95
C PRO A 34 -1.68 4.58 7.96
N THR A 35 -2.28 5.72 7.64
CA THR A 35 -2.97 6.61 8.60
C THR A 35 -4.01 5.92 9.48
N ALA A 36 -4.70 4.90 8.97
CA ALA A 36 -5.66 4.13 9.78
C ALA A 36 -5.02 3.48 11.01
N GLY A 37 -3.75 3.08 10.93
CA GLY A 37 -3.00 2.48 12.04
C GLY A 37 -2.61 3.45 13.15
N ASN A 38 -2.69 4.77 12.94
CA ASN A 38 -2.26 5.76 13.92
C ASN A 38 -3.02 5.67 15.26
N VAL A 39 -4.22 5.09 15.24
CA VAL A 39 -5.11 4.95 16.41
C VAL A 39 -5.27 3.51 16.89
N GLU A 40 -4.58 2.56 16.24
CA GLU A 40 -4.68 1.13 16.52
C GLU A 40 -3.58 0.67 17.49
N HIS A 41 -3.90 -0.30 18.34
CA HIS A 41 -2.92 -0.90 19.26
C HIS A 41 -2.03 -1.95 18.58
N TYR A 42 -2.56 -2.65 17.58
CA TYR A 42 -1.85 -3.67 16.81
C TYR A 42 -1.65 -3.15 15.39
N VAL A 43 -0.40 -3.05 14.94
CA VAL A 43 -0.04 -2.42 13.66
C VAL A 43 0.97 -3.21 12.84
N ASP A 44 1.37 -4.41 13.27
CA ASP A 44 2.41 -5.22 12.60
C ASP A 44 2.06 -5.51 11.13
N TYR A 45 0.76 -5.63 10.81
CA TYR A 45 0.27 -5.79 9.43
C TYR A 45 0.69 -4.65 8.49
N ILE A 46 1.00 -3.46 9.01
CA ILE A 46 1.48 -2.32 8.24
C ILE A 46 2.92 -2.57 7.77
N ASP A 47 3.79 -3.03 8.66
CA ASP A 47 5.17 -3.34 8.33
C ASP A 47 5.28 -4.55 7.41
N GLU A 48 4.47 -5.58 7.66
CA GLU A 48 4.37 -6.76 6.80
C GLU A 48 3.90 -6.40 5.38
N ALA A 49 2.92 -5.52 5.25
CA ALA A 49 2.43 -5.07 3.94
C ALA A 49 3.51 -4.28 3.18
N LYS A 50 4.23 -3.36 3.85
CA LYS A 50 5.35 -2.62 3.24
C LYS A 50 6.46 -3.56 2.78
N TYR A 51 6.82 -4.53 3.62
CA TYR A 51 7.84 -5.52 3.30
C TYR A 51 7.46 -6.36 2.08
N LEU A 52 6.18 -6.76 1.98
CA LEU A 52 5.70 -7.49 0.80
C LEU A 52 5.83 -6.65 -0.48
N PHE A 53 5.43 -5.38 -0.47
CA PHE A 53 5.62 -4.51 -1.64
C PHE A 53 7.09 -4.40 -2.06
N GLN A 54 8.00 -4.21 -1.11
CA GLN A 54 9.43 -4.15 -1.37
C GLN A 54 9.96 -5.47 -1.96
N THR A 55 9.52 -6.61 -1.42
CA THR A 55 9.87 -7.94 -1.92
C THR A 55 9.37 -8.18 -3.35
N LEU A 56 8.25 -7.57 -3.72
CA LEU A 56 7.68 -7.57 -5.07
C LEU A 56 8.35 -6.57 -6.03
N GLY A 57 9.39 -5.89 -5.57
CA GLY A 57 10.19 -4.93 -6.34
C GLY A 57 9.54 -3.55 -6.47
N PHE A 58 8.57 -3.21 -5.63
CA PHE A 58 8.01 -1.86 -5.59
C PHE A 58 8.85 -0.96 -4.68
N SER A 59 9.08 0.27 -5.13
CA SER A 59 9.44 1.37 -4.24
C SER A 59 8.20 1.80 -3.44
N VAL A 60 8.38 2.08 -2.16
CA VAL A 60 7.29 2.45 -1.24
C VAL A 60 7.54 3.86 -0.73
N ASP A 61 6.65 4.78 -1.09
CA ASP A 61 6.60 6.16 -0.57
C ASP A 61 5.49 6.24 0.47
N ILE A 62 5.79 6.75 1.67
CA ILE A 62 4.84 6.75 2.79
C ILE A 62 4.17 8.12 2.87
N LEU A 63 2.84 8.12 2.94
CA LEU A 63 2.04 9.32 3.11
C LEU A 63 1.05 9.14 4.26
N ASP A 64 1.34 9.77 5.40
CA ASP A 64 0.36 9.90 6.47
C ASP A 64 -0.52 11.13 6.23
N ILE A 65 -1.74 10.92 5.74
CA ILE A 65 -2.66 12.00 5.39
C ILE A 65 -3.20 12.75 6.62
N ALA A 66 -3.14 12.18 7.83
CA ALA A 66 -3.55 12.90 9.04
C ALA A 66 -2.52 13.97 9.45
N ASN A 67 -1.26 13.78 9.08
CA ASN A 67 -0.14 14.67 9.40
C ASN A 67 0.34 15.47 8.18
N THR A 68 -0.38 15.40 7.06
CA THR A 68 -0.02 16.08 5.81
C THR A 68 -1.12 17.05 5.39
N SER A 69 -0.74 18.24 4.91
CA SER A 69 -1.72 19.22 4.44
C SER A 69 -2.41 18.77 3.15
N GLU A 70 -3.66 19.20 2.96
CA GLU A 70 -4.44 18.86 1.76
C GLU A 70 -3.74 19.31 0.46
N VAL A 71 -3.01 20.43 0.50
CA VAL A 71 -2.23 20.93 -0.65
C VAL A 71 -1.18 19.92 -1.06
N VAL A 72 -0.39 19.41 -0.11
CA VAL A 72 0.67 18.42 -0.37
C VAL A 72 0.09 17.08 -0.81
N VAL A 73 -1.03 16.64 -0.23
CA VAL A 73 -1.71 15.38 -0.62
C VAL A 73 -2.19 15.42 -2.06
N LYS A 74 -2.67 16.58 -2.54
CA LYS A 74 -3.16 16.74 -3.92
C LYS A 74 -2.05 16.80 -4.97
N GLU A 75 -0.80 17.00 -4.56
CA GLU A 75 0.37 17.06 -5.46
C GLU A 75 1.09 15.70 -5.60
N LYS A 76 0.72 14.70 -4.79
CA LYS A 76 1.20 13.32 -4.86
C LYS A 76 0.45 12.52 -5.93
#